data_AF-A0A353HWI1-F1
#
_entry.id   AF-A0A353HWI1-F1
#
_cell.length_a   1.000
_cell.length_b   1.000
_cell.length_c   1.000
_cell.angle_alpha   90.00
_cell.angle_beta   90.00
_cell.angle_gamma   90.00
#
_symmetry.space_group_name_H-M   'P 1'
#
loop_
_entity.id
_entity.type
_entity.pdbx_description
1 polymer ?
#
loop_
_entity_poly.entity_id
_entity_poly.type
_entity_poly.pdbx_seq_one_letter_code
_entity_poly.pdbx_strand_id
1 'polypeptide(L)'
;MCLARTGSSVDCTAKHKIELGRSLERKPMRRVEALHSPFMRSDNAELEHNHAAAARPSEPGHGSIQMTALVRVDTQPGRERPLVIAWLSGILALCWACLVFQALHISSAEPASLAHTSRPLSTPPYRAYELVLVLAMWGAMLSAMVLPAATPAILLFARINRLAQSVRHPNLATLLFVAGYLAVWSGFGALATLAQWALHDGGALDTSMAVINSSACGLILVAAGLYQWTPAKHACLQVCRNPLGFVLTGWRSGLLGALRMGLGHGLYCCGSCWLLMLLLFAAGVTNFAALLGLAGLLLAEKLLPGGTVVACVGGLGLVAWGTLLLFP
;
A
#
# COMPACT_ATOMS: atom_id res chain seq x y z
N MET A 1 57.51 -54.36 -24.45
CA MET A 1 57.31 -52.96 -24.01
C MET A 1 56.28 -52.36 -24.95
N CYS A 2 55.00 -52.43 -24.59
CA CYS A 2 53.87 -52.16 -25.48
C CYS A 2 52.84 -51.34 -24.73
N LEU A 3 52.27 -50.34 -25.42
CA LEU A 3 50.98 -49.68 -25.19
C LEU A 3 50.93 -48.73 -23.97
N ALA A 4 50.14 -47.66 -23.91
CA ALA A 4 49.31 -46.89 -24.84
C ALA A 4 48.54 -45.86 -23.98
N ARG A 5 47.84 -44.93 -24.65
CA ARG A 5 46.74 -44.05 -24.20
C ARG A 5 47.15 -42.64 -23.73
N THR A 6 46.91 -41.59 -24.53
CA THR A 6 45.60 -40.92 -24.80
C THR A 6 44.90 -40.59 -23.48
N GLY A 7 44.65 -39.36 -23.07
CA GLY A 7 44.30 -38.16 -23.82
C GLY A 7 43.15 -37.52 -23.05
N SER A 8 43.29 -36.26 -22.63
CA SER A 8 42.16 -35.36 -22.38
C SER A 8 42.69 -33.93 -22.34
N SER A 9 42.80 -33.38 -23.54
CA SER A 9 42.86 -31.96 -23.82
C SER A 9 41.47 -31.36 -23.60
N VAL A 10 41.10 -30.99 -22.37
CA VAL A 10 39.81 -30.29 -22.14
C VAL A 10 39.91 -29.11 -21.17
N ASP A 11 41.04 -28.87 -20.51
CA ASP A 11 41.02 -28.00 -19.31
C ASP A 11 41.72 -26.63 -19.41
N CYS A 12 42.10 -26.19 -20.62
CA CYS A 12 42.69 -24.84 -20.80
C CYS A 12 41.74 -23.80 -21.41
N THR A 13 40.67 -24.22 -22.10
CA THR A 13 39.68 -23.29 -22.69
C THR A 13 38.52 -22.95 -21.74
N ALA A 14 38.31 -23.71 -20.66
CA ALA A 14 37.28 -23.45 -19.66
C ALA A 14 37.67 -22.36 -18.64
N LYS A 15 38.96 -22.24 -18.27
CA LYS A 15 39.42 -21.23 -17.30
C LYS A 15 39.36 -19.81 -17.84
N HIS A 16 39.64 -19.58 -19.12
CA HIS A 16 39.66 -18.23 -19.69
C HIS A 16 38.26 -17.61 -19.90
N LYS A 17 37.22 -18.44 -20.04
CA LYS A 17 35.83 -17.96 -20.19
C LYS A 17 35.18 -17.59 -18.84
N ILE A 18 35.70 -18.10 -17.72
CA ILE A 18 35.20 -17.80 -16.37
C ILE A 18 35.73 -16.46 -15.83
N GLU A 19 36.89 -16.00 -16.29
CA GLU A 19 37.43 -14.68 -15.90
C GLU A 19 36.79 -13.52 -16.67
N LEU A 20 36.40 -13.71 -17.94
CA LEU A 20 35.75 -12.65 -18.72
C LEU A 20 34.29 -12.40 -18.29
N GLY A 21 33.59 -13.42 -17.76
CA GLY A 21 32.23 -13.29 -17.23
C GLY A 21 32.16 -12.55 -15.89
N ARG A 22 33.26 -12.52 -15.12
CA ARG A 22 33.31 -11.91 -13.77
C ARG A 22 33.65 -10.42 -13.78
N SER A 23 34.01 -9.86 -14.93
CA SER A 23 34.38 -8.44 -15.09
C SER A 23 33.23 -7.55 -15.58
N LEU A 24 32.08 -8.10 -15.98
CA LEU A 24 30.91 -7.33 -16.43
C LEU A 24 29.82 -7.16 -15.35
N GLU A 25 29.90 -7.86 -14.21
CA GLU A 25 28.94 -7.73 -13.10
C GLU A 25 29.31 -6.68 -12.04
N ARG A 26 30.40 -5.93 -12.22
CA ARG A 26 30.78 -4.84 -11.31
C ARG A 26 30.62 -3.46 -11.94
N LYS A 27 29.37 -3.09 -12.20
CA LYS A 27 28.98 -1.68 -12.33
C LYS A 27 27.94 -1.36 -11.25
N PRO A 28 28.34 -0.77 -10.12
CA PRO A 28 27.35 -0.25 -9.18
C PRO A 28 26.63 0.91 -9.87
N MET A 29 25.33 0.74 -10.15
CA MET A 29 24.44 1.86 -10.43
C MET A 29 24.37 2.72 -9.17
N ARG A 30 25.32 3.64 -9.06
CA ARG A 30 25.15 4.85 -8.28
C ARG A 30 23.95 5.61 -8.83
N ARG A 31 23.12 6.10 -7.90
CA ARG A 31 22.16 7.20 -8.04
C ARG A 31 20.71 6.83 -8.34
N VAL A 32 20.03 6.32 -7.31
CA VAL A 32 18.66 6.77 -6.94
C VAL A 32 18.66 7.08 -5.45
N GLU A 33 19.48 8.06 -5.08
CA GLU A 33 19.63 8.55 -3.70
C GLU A 33 18.99 9.95 -3.58
N ALA A 34 17.87 10.14 -4.27
CA ALA A 34 17.13 11.39 -4.34
C ALA A 34 15.64 11.15 -4.04
N LEU A 35 15.37 10.49 -2.91
CA LEU A 35 14.08 10.53 -2.22
C LEU A 35 14.22 10.18 -0.72
N HIS A 36 15.42 10.37 -0.16
CA HIS A 36 15.59 10.47 1.29
C HIS A 36 15.21 11.90 1.70
N SER A 37 14.12 12.03 2.44
CA SER A 37 13.67 13.31 2.97
C SER A 37 14.74 13.94 3.89
N PRO A 38 14.85 15.28 3.98
CA PRO A 38 15.89 15.96 4.75
C PRO A 38 15.79 15.81 6.28
N PHE A 39 14.83 15.04 6.79
CA PHE A 39 14.45 15.07 8.21
C PHE A 39 15.34 14.21 9.13
N MET A 40 16.23 13.37 8.60
CA MET A 40 17.02 12.40 9.39
C MET A 40 18.49 12.77 9.64
N ARG A 41 18.99 13.91 9.12
CA ARG A 41 20.43 14.23 9.19
C ARG A 41 20.86 14.95 10.47
N SER A 42 19.92 15.54 11.22
CA SER A 42 20.22 16.37 12.39
C SER A 42 20.62 15.58 13.64
N ASP A 43 20.15 14.34 13.80
CA ASP A 43 20.30 13.60 15.07
C ASP A 43 21.63 12.83 15.19
N ASN A 44 22.36 12.64 14.08
CA ASN A 44 23.57 11.80 14.08
C ASN A 44 24.83 12.52 14.59
N ALA A 45 24.86 13.86 14.58
CA ALA A 45 26.04 14.61 15.02
C ALA A 45 26.21 14.65 16.55
N GLU A 46 25.15 14.42 17.31
CA GLU A 46 25.18 14.49 18.77
C GLU A 46 25.54 13.14 19.45
N LEU A 47 25.50 12.02 18.70
CA LEU A 47 25.78 10.68 19.23
C LEU A 47 27.25 10.25 19.17
N GLU A 48 28.07 10.83 18.28
CA GLU A 48 29.47 10.43 18.13
C GLU A 48 30.39 10.98 19.23
N HIS A 49 29.98 12.04 19.94
CA HIS A 49 30.81 12.64 21.00
C HIS A 49 30.79 11.84 22.33
N ASN A 50 29.80 10.97 22.54
CA ASN A 50 29.62 10.26 23.81
C ASN A 50 30.26 8.86 23.86
N HIS A 51 30.85 8.37 22.76
CA HIS A 51 31.40 7.00 22.67
C HIS A 51 32.84 6.82 23.19
N ALA A 52 33.51 7.88 23.66
CA ALA A 52 34.91 7.80 24.09
C ALA A 52 35.14 7.49 25.58
N ALA A 53 34.10 7.40 26.42
CA ALA A 53 34.27 7.53 27.88
C ALA A 53 33.94 6.32 28.78
N ALA A 54 33.71 5.10 28.28
CA ALA A 54 33.33 3.99 29.17
C ALA A 54 33.91 2.62 28.80
N ALA A 55 35.18 2.41 29.12
CA ALA A 55 35.77 1.09 29.26
C ALA A 55 35.64 0.60 30.71
N ARG A 56 34.80 -0.40 30.97
CA ARG A 56 34.84 -1.26 32.18
C ARG A 56 34.49 -2.72 31.82
N PRO A 57 34.99 -3.72 32.57
CA PRO A 57 34.97 -5.12 32.16
C PRO A 57 33.58 -5.75 32.27
N SER A 58 33.27 -6.65 31.34
CA SER A 58 31.99 -7.34 31.18
C SER A 58 31.83 -8.52 32.14
N GLU A 59 30.80 -8.49 33.00
CA GLU A 59 30.27 -9.66 33.69
C GLU A 59 29.52 -10.60 32.72
N PRO A 60 29.61 -11.93 32.88
CA PRO A 60 28.92 -12.87 32.02
C PRO A 60 27.52 -13.16 32.57
N GLY A 61 26.49 -12.63 31.92
CA GLY A 61 25.12 -13.15 32.10
C GLY A 61 24.04 -12.09 32.06
N HIS A 62 23.51 -11.82 30.87
CA HIS A 62 22.16 -11.26 30.65
C HIS A 62 21.74 -11.29 29.16
N GLY A 63 22.70 -11.40 28.22
CA GLY A 63 22.41 -11.33 26.78
C GLY A 63 21.78 -12.59 26.15
N SER A 64 22.02 -13.78 26.69
CA SER A 64 21.54 -15.04 26.09
C SER A 64 20.12 -15.44 26.51
N ILE A 65 19.56 -14.83 27.57
CA ILE A 65 18.21 -15.16 28.05
C ILE A 65 17.12 -14.34 27.33
N GLN A 66 17.44 -13.17 26.77
CA GLN A 66 16.44 -12.36 26.04
C GLN A 66 16.12 -12.89 24.64
N MET A 67 17.07 -13.49 23.93
CA MET A 67 16.84 -13.99 22.56
C MET A 67 15.91 -15.21 22.54
N THR A 68 16.01 -16.08 23.54
CA THR A 68 15.18 -17.30 23.67
C THR A 68 13.77 -16.98 24.18
N ALA A 69 13.60 -15.87 24.91
CA ALA A 69 12.29 -15.38 25.35
C ALA A 69 11.43 -14.82 24.19
N LEU A 70 12.06 -14.34 23.09
CA LEU A 70 11.34 -13.91 21.88
C LEU A 70 10.71 -15.08 21.10
N VAL A 71 11.13 -16.32 21.35
CA VAL A 71 10.62 -17.53 20.66
C VAL A 71 9.49 -18.23 21.43
N ARG A 72 9.28 -17.89 22.71
CA ARG A 72 8.08 -18.35 23.43
C ARG A 72 6.90 -17.48 22.99
N VAL A 73 6.37 -17.82 21.82
CA VAL A 73 5.06 -17.39 21.33
C VAL A 73 4.03 -17.80 22.39
N ASP A 74 3.74 -16.89 23.30
CA ASP A 74 2.56 -17.01 24.15
C ASP A 74 1.35 -16.91 23.21
N THR A 75 0.71 -18.05 22.99
CA THR A 75 -0.47 -18.23 22.15
C THR A 75 -1.72 -17.73 22.86
N GLN A 76 -1.66 -17.29 24.12
CA GLN A 76 -2.82 -16.73 24.77
C GLN A 76 -3.21 -15.40 24.11
N PRO A 77 -4.41 -15.31 23.49
CA PRO A 77 -4.92 -14.04 23.05
C PRO A 77 -5.25 -13.26 24.32
N GLY A 78 -4.38 -12.31 24.68
CA GLY A 78 -4.71 -11.36 25.74
C GLY A 78 -6.09 -10.77 25.46
N ARG A 79 -6.90 -10.58 26.50
CA ARG A 79 -8.33 -10.20 26.49
C ARG A 79 -8.69 -8.97 25.64
N GLU A 80 -7.70 -8.22 25.18
CA GLU A 80 -7.80 -7.00 24.37
C GLU A 80 -7.54 -7.21 22.86
N ARG A 81 -6.96 -8.34 22.43
CA ARG A 81 -6.92 -8.73 21.01
C ARG A 81 -8.31 -8.78 20.37
N PRO A 82 -9.34 -9.39 21.01
CA PRO A 82 -10.68 -9.35 20.44
C PRO A 82 -11.26 -7.93 20.42
N LEU A 83 -10.84 -7.03 21.31
CA LEU A 83 -11.31 -5.64 21.31
C LEU A 83 -10.82 -4.86 20.09
N VAL A 84 -9.51 -4.95 19.78
CA VAL A 84 -8.95 -4.30 18.58
C VAL A 84 -9.56 -4.90 17.31
N ILE A 85 -9.72 -6.22 17.26
CA ILE A 85 -10.36 -6.90 16.12
C ILE A 85 -11.83 -6.49 16.00
N ALA A 86 -12.59 -6.46 17.10
CA ALA A 86 -14.00 -6.07 17.12
C ALA A 86 -14.20 -4.62 16.67
N TRP A 87 -13.30 -3.71 17.08
CA TRP A 87 -13.35 -2.32 16.67
C TRP A 87 -13.01 -2.15 15.18
N LEU A 88 -11.94 -2.80 14.70
CA LEU A 88 -11.59 -2.80 13.28
C LEU A 88 -12.70 -3.42 12.41
N SER A 89 -13.29 -4.53 12.86
CA SER A 89 -14.41 -5.18 12.18
C SER A 89 -15.66 -4.30 12.21
N GLY A 90 -15.90 -3.57 13.30
CA GLY A 90 -17.01 -2.62 13.40
C GLY A 90 -16.88 -1.47 12.41
N ILE A 91 -15.68 -0.86 12.30
CA ILE A 91 -15.40 0.18 11.30
C ILE A 91 -15.55 -0.38 9.89
N LEU A 92 -14.98 -1.56 9.64
CA LEU A 92 -15.05 -2.20 8.33
C LEU A 92 -16.50 -2.52 7.93
N ALA A 93 -17.28 -3.09 8.85
CA ALA A 93 -18.70 -3.38 8.64
C ALA A 93 -19.51 -2.11 8.40
N LEU A 94 -19.24 -1.03 9.15
CA LEU A 94 -19.90 0.26 8.95
C LEU A 94 -19.58 0.84 7.57
N CYS A 95 -18.31 0.83 7.14
CA CYS A 95 -17.91 1.31 5.82
C CYS A 95 -18.59 0.50 4.71
N TRP A 96 -18.62 -0.82 4.82
CA TRP A 96 -19.33 -1.69 3.88
C TRP A 96 -20.84 -1.47 3.89
N ALA A 97 -21.46 -1.32 5.06
CA ALA A 97 -22.88 -1.04 5.18
C ALA A 97 -23.26 0.28 4.49
N CYS A 98 -22.44 1.33 4.64
CA CYS A 98 -22.64 2.59 3.92
C CYS A 98 -22.55 2.40 2.39
N LEU A 99 -21.55 1.66 1.90
CA LEU A 99 -21.39 1.39 0.47
C LEU A 99 -22.56 0.57 -0.09
N VAL A 100 -22.99 -0.47 0.62
CA VAL A 100 -24.12 -1.32 0.21
C VAL A 100 -25.43 -0.54 0.25
N PHE A 101 -25.65 0.27 1.29
CA PHE A 101 -26.83 1.14 1.36
C PHE A 101 -26.89 2.11 0.18
N GLN A 102 -25.75 2.72 -0.17
CA GLN A 102 -25.65 3.57 -1.36
C GLN A 102 -25.92 2.78 -2.66
N ALA A 103 -25.39 1.56 -2.78
CA ALA A 103 -25.64 0.66 -3.92
C ALA A 103 -27.13 0.38 -4.13
N LEU A 104 -27.82 0.04 -3.04
CA LEU A 104 -29.23 -0.32 -3.02
C LEU A 104 -30.12 0.89 -3.29
N HIS A 105 -29.71 2.08 -2.84
CA HIS A 105 -30.43 3.32 -3.11
C HIS A 105 -30.34 3.73 -4.60
N ILE A 106 -29.17 3.57 -5.23
CA ILE A 106 -29.00 3.81 -6.67
C ILE A 106 -29.81 2.81 -7.50
N SER A 107 -29.91 1.56 -7.04
CA SER A 107 -30.62 0.49 -7.74
C SER A 107 -32.14 0.55 -7.59
N SER A 108 -32.64 1.20 -6.52
CA SER A 108 -34.08 1.40 -6.26
C SER A 108 -34.62 2.71 -6.85
N ALA A 109 -33.76 3.60 -7.35
CA ALA A 109 -34.15 4.70 -8.20
C ALA A 109 -34.56 4.17 -9.58
N GLU A 110 -35.86 3.89 -9.74
CA GLU A 110 -36.52 3.53 -11.00
C GLU A 110 -36.00 4.35 -12.20
N PRO A 111 -35.61 3.72 -13.33
CA PRO A 111 -35.25 4.43 -14.56
C PRO A 111 -36.44 5.14 -15.25
N ALA A 112 -37.65 5.04 -14.68
CA ALA A 112 -38.91 5.41 -15.32
C ALA A 112 -39.24 6.92 -15.35
N SER A 113 -38.38 7.83 -14.87
CA SER A 113 -38.72 9.28 -14.84
C SER A 113 -37.81 10.21 -15.65
N LEU A 114 -36.74 9.73 -16.27
CA LEU A 114 -35.77 10.60 -16.98
C LEU A 114 -35.80 10.50 -18.52
N ALA A 115 -36.66 9.66 -19.10
CA ALA A 115 -36.81 9.57 -20.57
C ALA A 115 -37.50 10.80 -21.21
N HIS A 116 -38.04 11.75 -20.42
CA HIS A 116 -38.77 12.91 -20.93
C HIS A 116 -38.17 14.28 -20.55
N THR A 117 -36.91 14.35 -20.11
CA THR A 117 -36.28 15.66 -19.86
C THR A 117 -34.86 15.69 -20.37
N SER A 118 -34.72 15.58 -21.70
CA SER A 118 -33.58 16.08 -22.46
C SER A 118 -33.52 17.61 -22.40
N ARG A 119 -33.29 18.14 -21.20
CA ARG A 119 -32.78 19.49 -21.02
C ARG A 119 -31.31 19.30 -20.62
N PRO A 120 -30.34 20.02 -21.22
CA PRO A 120 -29.02 20.10 -20.63
C PRO A 120 -29.22 20.73 -19.26
N LEU A 121 -29.27 19.89 -18.23
CA LEU A 121 -29.26 20.37 -16.87
C LEU A 121 -27.90 21.02 -16.74
N SER A 122 -27.88 22.35 -16.69
CA SER A 122 -26.79 23.06 -16.06
C SER A 122 -26.66 22.40 -14.69
N THR A 123 -25.69 21.49 -14.55
CA THR A 123 -25.46 20.80 -13.30
C THR A 123 -25.14 21.91 -12.32
N PRO A 124 -25.96 22.08 -11.26
CA PRO A 124 -25.70 23.16 -10.32
C PRO A 124 -24.26 23.00 -9.81
N PRO A 125 -23.50 24.10 -9.64
CA PRO A 125 -22.16 24.00 -9.12
C PRO A 125 -22.21 23.30 -7.77
N TYR A 126 -21.27 22.39 -7.57
CA TYR A 126 -21.16 21.57 -6.37
C TYR A 126 -21.36 22.42 -5.12
N ARG A 127 -22.42 22.13 -4.36
CA ARG A 127 -22.64 22.80 -3.07
C ARG A 127 -21.70 22.20 -2.02
N ALA A 128 -21.37 22.96 -0.97
CA ALA A 128 -20.43 22.50 0.06
C ALA A 128 -20.82 21.14 0.68
N TYR A 129 -22.13 20.87 0.82
CA TYR A 129 -22.62 19.58 1.32
C TYR A 129 -22.35 18.43 0.34
N GLU A 130 -22.38 18.67 -0.96
CA GLU A 130 -22.12 17.64 -1.99
C GLU A 130 -20.65 17.25 -2.00
N LEU A 131 -19.73 18.20 -1.81
CA LEU A 131 -18.31 17.90 -1.59
C LEU A 131 -18.11 17.03 -0.35
N VAL A 132 -18.79 17.35 0.76
CA VAL A 132 -18.67 16.57 2.00
C VAL A 132 -19.20 15.15 1.79
N LEU A 133 -20.29 14.97 1.05
CA LEU A 133 -20.84 13.66 0.72
C LEU A 133 -19.88 12.85 -0.18
N VAL A 134 -19.29 13.47 -1.21
CA VAL A 134 -18.29 12.82 -2.08
C VAL A 134 -17.04 12.46 -1.29
N LEU A 135 -16.58 13.34 -0.40
CA LEU A 135 -15.44 13.07 0.48
C LEU A 135 -15.73 11.90 1.42
N ALA A 136 -16.92 11.86 2.03
CA ALA A 136 -17.34 10.78 2.91
C ALA A 136 -17.44 9.44 2.15
N MET A 137 -17.97 9.46 0.93
CA MET A 137 -18.05 8.30 0.04
C MET A 137 -16.65 7.77 -0.30
N TRP A 138 -15.73 8.62 -0.77
CA TRP A 138 -14.35 8.24 -1.04
C TRP A 138 -13.64 7.74 0.22
N GLY A 139 -13.83 8.42 1.35
CA GLY A 139 -13.29 8.00 2.64
C GLY A 139 -13.76 6.60 3.05
N ALA A 140 -15.06 6.32 2.95
CA ALA A 140 -15.63 5.02 3.26
C ALA A 140 -15.14 3.92 2.31
N MET A 141 -15.13 4.20 1.00
CA MET A 141 -14.67 3.27 -0.03
C MET A 141 -13.20 2.90 0.16
N LEU A 142 -12.32 3.89 0.28
CA LEU A 142 -10.90 3.67 0.49
C LEU A 142 -10.65 2.92 1.79
N SER A 143 -11.28 3.35 2.89
CA SER A 143 -11.15 2.67 4.19
C SER A 143 -11.58 1.21 4.13
N ALA A 144 -12.69 0.90 3.45
CA ALA A 144 -13.21 -0.47 3.31
C ALA A 144 -12.22 -1.40 2.59
N MET A 145 -11.50 -0.90 1.59
CA MET A 145 -10.55 -1.70 0.80
C MET A 145 -9.17 -1.81 1.47
N VAL A 146 -8.73 -0.73 2.14
CA VAL A 146 -7.34 -0.58 2.59
C VAL A 146 -7.13 -0.99 4.04
N LEU A 147 -8.16 -0.98 4.89
CA LEU A 147 -8.09 -1.50 6.26
C LEU A 147 -7.82 -3.02 6.32
N PRO A 148 -8.52 -3.87 5.53
CA PRO A 148 -8.24 -5.30 5.50
C PRO A 148 -6.77 -5.59 5.20
N ALA A 149 -6.20 -4.90 4.21
CA ALA A 149 -4.81 -5.04 3.81
C ALA A 149 -3.80 -4.60 4.90
N ALA A 150 -4.16 -3.64 5.75
CA ALA A 150 -3.32 -3.17 6.85
C ALA A 150 -3.45 -4.01 8.14
N THR A 151 -4.47 -4.88 8.24
CA THR A 151 -4.74 -5.69 9.43
C THR A 151 -3.52 -6.45 9.96
N PRO A 152 -2.71 -7.15 9.13
CA PRO A 152 -1.53 -7.86 9.61
C PRO A 152 -0.51 -6.93 10.29
N ALA A 153 -0.30 -5.73 9.71
CA ALA A 153 0.62 -4.73 10.26
C ALA A 153 0.10 -4.14 11.58
N ILE A 154 -1.20 -3.83 11.66
CA ILE A 154 -1.84 -3.28 12.86
C ILE A 154 -1.76 -4.28 14.02
N LEU A 155 -2.09 -5.55 13.78
CA LEU A 155 -2.04 -6.60 14.80
C LEU A 155 -0.62 -6.85 15.29
N LEU A 156 0.35 -6.82 14.38
CA LEU A 156 1.75 -6.97 14.72
C LEU A 156 2.26 -5.80 15.57
N PHE A 157 1.96 -4.56 15.16
CA PHE A 157 2.31 -3.36 15.92
C PHE A 157 1.72 -3.42 17.33
N ALA A 158 0.42 -3.74 17.45
CA ALA A 158 -0.25 -3.91 18.73
C ALA A 158 0.42 -4.98 19.62
N ARG A 159 0.87 -6.10 19.01
CA ARG A 159 1.58 -7.17 19.73
C ARG A 159 2.95 -6.71 20.25
N ILE A 160 3.77 -6.12 19.39
CA ILE A 160 5.12 -5.66 19.77
C ILE A 160 5.03 -4.54 20.80
N ASN A 161 4.11 -3.60 20.63
CA ASN A 161 3.93 -2.49 21.57
C ASN A 161 3.57 -2.97 22.99
N ARG A 162 2.75 -4.03 23.09
CA ARG A 162 2.40 -4.66 24.37
C ARG A 162 3.58 -5.39 25.00
N LEU A 163 4.35 -6.13 24.21
CA LEU A 163 5.52 -6.87 24.70
C LEU A 163 6.63 -5.92 25.17
N ALA A 164 6.84 -4.83 24.46
CA ALA A 164 7.86 -3.84 24.79
C ALA A 164 7.51 -3.00 26.04
N GLN A 165 6.25 -3.06 26.53
CA GLN A 165 5.70 -2.16 27.56
C GLN A 165 6.07 -0.67 27.35
N SER A 166 6.29 -0.27 26.10
CA SER A 166 6.95 1.00 25.78
C SER A 166 6.04 2.23 25.97
N VAL A 167 4.73 2.02 26.21
CA VAL A 167 3.73 3.06 26.38
C VAL A 167 2.76 2.66 27.49
N ARG A 168 2.47 3.60 28.40
CA ARG A 168 1.51 3.43 29.51
C ARG A 168 0.09 3.01 29.05
N HIS A 169 -0.27 3.37 27.81
CA HIS A 169 -1.56 3.08 27.17
C HIS A 169 -1.35 2.41 25.79
N PRO A 170 -1.20 1.07 25.73
CA PRO A 170 -0.90 0.37 24.47
C PRO A 170 -2.03 0.46 23.44
N ASN A 171 -3.27 0.59 23.89
CA ASN A 171 -4.44 0.74 23.02
C ASN A 171 -4.45 2.11 22.32
N LEU A 172 -4.10 3.18 23.05
CA LEU A 172 -4.02 4.52 22.47
C LEU A 172 -2.93 4.62 21.40
N ALA A 173 -1.78 3.97 21.61
CA ALA A 173 -0.73 3.90 20.59
C ALA A 173 -1.22 3.15 19.34
N THR A 174 -1.95 2.04 19.49
CA THR A 174 -2.52 1.32 18.34
C THR A 174 -3.55 2.17 17.60
N LEU A 175 -4.40 2.89 18.32
CA LEU A 175 -5.35 3.84 17.73
C LEU A 175 -4.64 4.95 16.95
N LEU A 176 -3.55 5.50 17.48
CA LEU A 176 -2.75 6.51 16.77
C LEU A 176 -2.06 5.97 15.53
N PHE A 177 -1.62 4.71 15.54
CA PHE A 177 -1.11 4.04 14.34
C PHE A 177 -2.19 3.96 13.25
N VAL A 178 -3.40 3.52 13.61
CA VAL A 178 -4.53 3.45 12.66
C VAL A 178 -4.95 4.84 12.20
N ALA A 179 -4.99 5.82 13.11
CA ALA A 179 -5.32 7.21 12.77
C ALA A 179 -4.31 7.82 11.79
N GLY A 180 -3.01 7.58 11.98
CA GLY A 180 -1.98 8.01 11.04
C GLY A 180 -2.14 7.35 9.66
N TYR A 181 -2.45 6.06 9.64
CA TYR A 181 -2.73 5.35 8.39
C TYR A 181 -3.95 5.93 7.65
N LEU A 182 -5.06 6.13 8.37
CA LEU A 182 -6.28 6.70 7.82
C LEU A 182 -6.09 8.16 7.38
N ALA A 183 -5.27 8.96 8.08
CA ALA A 183 -4.99 10.33 7.71
C ALA A 183 -4.38 10.45 6.29
N VAL A 184 -3.48 9.54 5.91
CA VAL A 184 -2.92 9.49 4.55
C VAL A 184 -4.01 9.20 3.53
N TRP A 185 -4.88 8.23 3.83
CA TRP A 185 -5.99 7.86 2.95
C TRP A 185 -7.08 8.92 2.87
N SER A 186 -7.35 9.65 3.96
CA SER A 186 -8.22 10.81 3.95
C SER A 186 -7.65 11.93 3.08
N GLY A 187 -6.32 12.15 3.12
CA GLY A 187 -5.65 13.07 2.21
C GLY A 187 -5.82 12.66 0.74
N PHE A 188 -5.65 11.37 0.43
CA PHE A 188 -5.91 10.85 -0.91
C PHE A 188 -7.38 11.01 -1.33
N GLY A 189 -8.33 10.73 -0.43
CA GLY A 189 -9.76 10.93 -0.67
C GLY A 189 -10.14 12.39 -0.92
N ALA A 190 -9.49 13.33 -0.23
CA ALA A 190 -9.65 14.76 -0.49
C ALA A 190 -9.14 15.15 -1.88
N LEU A 191 -7.96 14.65 -2.28
CA LEU A 191 -7.44 14.84 -3.65
C LEU A 191 -8.38 14.25 -4.69
N ALA A 192 -8.92 13.05 -4.43
CA ALA A 192 -9.88 12.40 -5.31
C ALA A 192 -11.17 13.20 -5.46
N THR A 193 -11.68 13.76 -4.35
CA THR A 193 -12.87 14.63 -4.34
C THR A 193 -12.64 15.91 -5.14
N LEU A 194 -11.47 16.54 -4.99
CA LEU A 194 -11.10 17.74 -5.76
C LEU A 194 -10.95 17.42 -7.26
N ALA A 195 -10.34 16.28 -7.60
CA ALA A 195 -10.24 15.83 -8.99
C ALA A 195 -11.64 15.59 -9.57
N GLN A 196 -12.52 14.91 -8.83
CA GLN A 196 -13.90 14.65 -9.26
C GLN A 196 -14.68 15.95 -9.46
N TRP A 197 -14.51 16.92 -8.56
CA TRP A 197 -15.10 18.25 -8.69
C TRP A 197 -14.63 18.96 -9.97
N ALA A 198 -13.33 18.96 -10.24
CA ALA A 198 -12.77 19.58 -11.45
C ALA A 198 -13.24 18.90 -12.74
N LEU A 199 -13.33 17.56 -12.75
CA LEU A 199 -13.84 16.82 -13.91
C LEU A 199 -15.35 17.03 -14.12
N HIS A 200 -16.12 17.15 -13.04
CA HIS A 200 -17.54 17.45 -13.12
C HIS A 200 -17.79 18.85 -13.67
N ASP A 201 -17.07 19.87 -13.18
CA ASP A 201 -17.18 21.25 -13.66
C ASP A 201 -16.78 21.38 -15.14
N GLY A 202 -15.77 20.60 -15.56
CA GLY A 202 -15.37 20.48 -16.96
C GLY A 202 -16.34 19.69 -17.86
N GLY A 203 -17.45 19.17 -17.32
CA GLY A 203 -18.42 18.37 -18.08
C GLY A 203 -17.88 17.03 -18.59
N ALA A 204 -16.82 16.50 -17.95
CA ALA A 204 -16.11 15.30 -18.39
C ALA A 204 -16.61 14.00 -17.71
N LEU A 205 -17.64 14.08 -16.86
CA LEU A 205 -18.22 12.95 -16.14
C LEU A 205 -19.63 12.63 -16.61
N ASP A 206 -19.95 11.34 -16.73
CA ASP A 206 -21.29 10.85 -17.03
C ASP A 206 -22.17 10.74 -15.76
N THR A 207 -23.40 10.24 -15.92
CA THR A 207 -24.36 10.01 -14.81
C THR A 207 -23.85 8.99 -13.78
N SER A 208 -22.90 8.13 -14.14
CA SER A 208 -22.24 7.17 -13.24
C SER A 208 -21.02 7.75 -12.52
N MET A 209 -20.72 9.03 -12.76
CA MET A 209 -19.50 9.73 -12.35
C MET A 209 -18.22 9.12 -12.91
N ALA A 210 -18.33 8.43 -14.06
CA ALA A 210 -17.20 7.92 -14.84
C ALA A 210 -16.75 8.94 -15.88
N VAL A 211 -15.47 8.89 -16.26
CA VAL A 211 -14.93 9.74 -17.33
C VAL A 211 -15.57 9.38 -18.68
N ILE A 212 -16.18 10.37 -19.35
CA ILE A 212 -16.89 10.17 -20.63
C ILE A 212 -15.93 9.76 -21.75
N ASN A 213 -14.72 10.34 -21.76
CA ASN A 213 -13.74 10.13 -22.82
C ASN A 213 -13.09 8.75 -22.72
N SER A 214 -13.45 7.83 -23.61
CA SER A 214 -12.90 6.47 -23.67
C SER A 214 -11.38 6.43 -23.83
N SER A 215 -10.80 7.38 -24.56
CA SER A 215 -9.34 7.54 -24.70
C SER A 215 -8.67 7.92 -23.38
N ALA A 216 -9.28 8.80 -22.58
CA ALA A 216 -8.78 9.15 -21.26
C ALA A 216 -8.85 7.95 -20.30
N CYS A 217 -9.94 7.16 -20.34
CA CYS A 217 -10.06 5.91 -19.61
C CYS A 217 -8.95 4.92 -20.01
N GLY A 218 -8.74 4.72 -21.32
CA GLY A 218 -7.68 3.85 -21.83
C GLY A 218 -6.29 4.29 -21.38
N LEU A 219 -5.99 5.59 -21.40
CA LEU A 219 -4.72 6.14 -20.89
C LEU A 219 -4.53 5.87 -19.39
N ILE A 220 -5.57 6.05 -18.58
CA ILE A 220 -5.53 5.76 -17.13
C ILE A 220 -5.24 4.27 -16.90
N LEU A 221 -5.90 3.38 -17.65
CA LEU A 221 -5.68 1.94 -17.56
C LEU A 221 -4.26 1.54 -17.96
N VAL A 222 -3.76 2.06 -19.09
CA VAL A 222 -2.39 1.80 -19.54
C VAL A 222 -1.38 2.34 -18.53
N ALA A 223 -1.58 3.55 -17.99
CA ALA A 223 -0.71 4.13 -16.98
C ALA A 223 -0.71 3.29 -15.69
N ALA A 224 -1.88 2.84 -15.21
CA ALA A 224 -1.99 1.97 -14.05
C ALA A 224 -1.35 0.59 -14.29
N GLY A 225 -1.50 0.03 -15.49
CA GLY A 225 -0.87 -1.21 -15.89
C GLY A 225 0.65 -1.09 -15.98
N LEU A 226 1.19 -0.03 -16.57
CA LEU A 226 2.63 0.26 -16.59
C LEU A 226 3.19 0.47 -15.18
N TYR A 227 2.40 1.11 -14.31
CA TYR A 227 2.77 1.32 -12.91
C TYR A 227 3.04 0.00 -12.18
N GLN A 228 2.33 -1.07 -12.55
CA GLN A 228 2.52 -2.40 -11.97
C GLN A 228 3.96 -2.88 -12.05
N TRP A 229 4.68 -2.56 -13.14
CA TRP A 229 6.08 -2.97 -13.34
C TRP A 229 7.11 -1.98 -12.82
N THR A 230 6.69 -0.86 -12.23
CA THR A 230 7.65 0.14 -11.76
C THR A 230 8.40 -0.32 -10.52
N PRO A 231 9.70 0.01 -10.40
CA PRO A 231 10.50 -0.30 -9.21
C PRO A 231 9.96 0.43 -7.98
N ALA A 232 9.39 1.62 -8.17
CA ALA A 232 8.76 2.40 -7.10
C ALA A 232 7.59 1.65 -6.45
N LYS A 233 6.68 1.10 -7.26
CA LYS A 233 5.58 0.26 -6.75
C LYS A 233 6.13 -0.97 -6.01
N HIS A 234 7.09 -1.65 -6.61
CA HIS A 234 7.68 -2.87 -6.03
C HIS A 234 8.30 -2.59 -4.66
N ALA A 235 9.07 -1.51 -4.52
CA ALA A 235 9.66 -1.11 -3.23
C ALA A 235 8.59 -0.85 -2.17
N CYS A 236 7.52 -0.12 -2.52
CA CYS A 236 6.39 0.13 -1.61
C CYS A 236 5.66 -1.16 -1.22
N LEU A 237 5.37 -2.03 -2.19
CA LEU A 237 4.66 -3.28 -1.98
C LEU A 237 5.44 -4.25 -1.09
N GLN A 238 6.77 -4.30 -1.19
CA GLN A 238 7.61 -5.12 -0.30
C GLN A 238 7.47 -4.71 1.17
N VAL A 239 7.40 -3.40 1.45
CA VAL A 239 7.15 -2.89 2.80
C VAL A 239 5.74 -3.28 3.29
N CYS A 240 4.73 -3.20 2.43
CA CYS A 240 3.36 -3.63 2.78
C CYS A 240 3.27 -5.14 3.06
N ARG A 241 4.06 -5.97 2.37
CA ARG A 241 4.06 -7.43 2.51
C ARG A 241 4.90 -7.94 3.67
N ASN A 242 5.88 -7.14 4.13
CA ASN A 242 6.77 -7.50 5.24
C ASN A 242 6.51 -6.60 6.48
N PRO A 243 5.37 -6.78 7.17
CA PRO A 243 5.04 -5.96 8.34
C PRO A 243 6.06 -6.14 9.47
N LEU A 244 6.67 -7.32 9.61
CA LEU A 244 7.73 -7.58 10.60
C LEU A 244 8.96 -6.73 10.34
N GLY A 245 9.49 -6.75 9.11
CA GLY A 245 10.63 -5.93 8.73
C GLY A 245 10.36 -4.44 8.94
N PHE A 246 9.17 -3.95 8.56
CA PHE A 246 8.77 -2.57 8.77
C PHE A 246 8.77 -2.15 10.25
N VAL A 247 8.13 -2.95 11.10
CA VAL A 247 8.00 -2.61 12.53
C VAL A 247 9.34 -2.71 13.26
N LEU A 248 10.18 -3.69 12.94
CA LEU A 248 11.48 -3.90 13.60
C LEU A 248 12.53 -2.86 13.20
N THR A 249 12.61 -2.51 11.91
CA THR A 249 13.61 -1.55 11.41
C THR A 249 13.22 -0.10 11.67
N GLY A 250 11.91 0.18 11.77
CA GLY A 250 11.37 1.52 11.92
C GLY A 250 10.88 1.88 13.32
N TRP A 251 11.07 1.03 14.34
CA TRP A 251 10.40 1.20 15.64
C TRP A 251 10.60 2.59 16.25
N ARG A 252 9.50 3.28 16.55
CA ARG A 252 9.48 4.55 17.27
C ARG A 252 8.60 4.38 18.51
N SER A 253 9.20 4.56 19.69
CA SER A 253 8.48 4.49 20.97
C SER A 253 7.56 5.69 21.19
N GLY A 254 6.59 5.53 22.09
CA GLY A 254 5.66 6.59 22.48
C GLY A 254 4.48 6.79 21.52
N LEU A 255 3.56 7.67 21.93
CA LEU A 255 2.33 7.99 21.18
C LEU A 255 2.62 8.64 19.82
N LEU A 256 3.56 9.60 19.80
CA LEU A 256 4.00 10.25 18.56
C LEU A 256 4.73 9.28 17.61
N GLY A 257 5.50 8.34 18.17
CA GLY A 257 6.13 7.28 17.42
C GLY A 257 5.11 6.38 16.72
N ALA A 258 4.05 6.00 17.42
CA ALA A 258 2.95 5.22 16.86
C ALA A 258 2.24 5.93 15.70
N LEU A 259 1.95 7.24 15.85
CA LEU A 259 1.36 8.05 14.78
C LEU A 259 2.28 8.14 13.55
N ARG A 260 3.57 8.40 13.75
CA ARG A 260 4.57 8.46 12.67
C ARG A 260 4.72 7.12 11.95
N MET A 261 4.67 6.01 12.69
CA MET A 261 4.68 4.66 12.12
C MET A 261 3.44 4.41 11.26
N GLY A 262 2.26 4.85 11.73
CA GLY A 262 1.01 4.78 10.97
C GLY A 262 1.06 5.59 9.68
N LEU A 263 1.52 6.85 9.75
CA LEU A 263 1.71 7.72 8.59
C LEU A 263 2.69 7.12 7.58
N GLY A 264 3.84 6.61 8.05
CA GLY A 264 4.82 5.96 7.19
C GLY A 264 4.24 4.76 6.47
N HIS A 265 3.54 3.87 7.19
CA HIS A 265 2.89 2.71 6.58
C HIS A 265 1.79 3.12 5.59
N GLY A 266 1.02 4.16 5.92
CA GLY A 266 0.00 4.75 5.04
C GLY A 266 0.60 5.26 3.73
N LEU A 267 1.74 5.96 3.78
CA LEU A 267 2.43 6.46 2.59
C LEU A 267 2.96 5.34 1.70
N TYR A 268 3.56 4.29 2.25
CA TYR A 268 3.97 3.12 1.46
C TYR A 268 2.76 2.39 0.86
N CYS A 269 1.68 2.24 1.63
CA CYS A 269 0.46 1.61 1.13
C CYS A 269 -0.16 2.42 -0.01
N CYS A 270 -0.31 3.73 0.16
CA CYS A 270 -0.79 4.65 -0.87
C CYS A 270 0.12 4.59 -2.11
N GLY A 271 1.44 4.66 -1.93
CA GLY A 271 2.43 4.51 -3.00
C GLY A 271 2.24 3.20 -3.79
N SER A 272 1.94 2.08 -3.15
CA SER A 272 1.76 0.81 -3.87
C SER A 272 0.53 0.75 -4.79
N CYS A 273 -0.52 1.54 -4.53
CA CYS A 273 -1.83 1.36 -5.17
C CYS A 273 -2.58 2.62 -5.59
N TRP A 274 -2.02 3.82 -5.43
CA TRP A 274 -2.68 5.07 -5.82
C TRP A 274 -3.14 5.09 -7.28
N LEU A 275 -2.33 4.61 -8.23
CA LEU A 275 -2.72 4.49 -9.64
C LEU A 275 -3.82 3.46 -9.89
N LEU A 276 -3.91 2.40 -9.09
CA LEU A 276 -5.03 1.46 -9.17
C LEU A 276 -6.32 2.12 -8.66
N MET A 277 -6.23 3.01 -7.67
CA MET A 277 -7.40 3.76 -7.20
C MET A 277 -7.89 4.76 -8.26
N LEU A 278 -7.02 5.29 -9.11
CA LEU A 278 -7.43 6.14 -10.24
C LEU A 278 -8.33 5.41 -11.24
N LEU A 279 -8.26 4.07 -11.33
CA LEU A 279 -9.13 3.30 -12.20
C LEU A 279 -10.61 3.39 -11.81
N LEU A 280 -10.91 3.74 -10.54
CA LEU A 280 -12.28 3.99 -10.09
C LEU A 280 -12.89 5.23 -10.77
N PHE A 281 -12.08 6.20 -11.21
CA PHE A 281 -12.56 7.33 -12.02
C PHE A 281 -12.90 6.89 -13.45
N ALA A 282 -12.11 5.97 -14.01
CA ALA A 282 -12.36 5.44 -15.35
C ALA A 282 -13.59 4.51 -15.39
N ALA A 283 -13.80 3.71 -14.34
CA ALA A 283 -14.91 2.76 -14.25
C ALA A 283 -16.21 3.33 -13.67
N GLY A 284 -16.13 4.46 -12.97
CA GLY A 284 -17.23 5.04 -12.19
C GLY A 284 -17.30 4.46 -10.78
N VAL A 285 -17.62 5.31 -9.80
CA VAL A 285 -17.71 4.91 -8.38
C VAL A 285 -18.92 4.00 -8.12
N THR A 286 -19.93 4.06 -8.99
CA THR A 286 -21.12 3.21 -8.93
C THR A 286 -20.88 1.78 -9.44
N ASN A 287 -19.74 1.51 -10.07
CA ASN A 287 -19.40 0.20 -10.59
C ASN A 287 -18.85 -0.71 -9.47
N PHE A 288 -19.75 -1.38 -8.76
CA PHE A 288 -19.40 -2.33 -7.69
C PHE A 288 -18.51 -3.48 -8.17
N ALA A 289 -18.64 -3.91 -9.43
CA ALA A 289 -17.78 -4.96 -9.98
C ALA A 289 -16.32 -4.47 -10.12
N ALA A 290 -16.12 -3.24 -10.59
CA ALA A 290 -14.80 -2.62 -10.65
C ALA A 290 -14.21 -2.42 -9.24
N LEU A 291 -15.03 -1.94 -8.29
CA LEU A 291 -14.63 -1.81 -6.89
C LEU A 291 -14.18 -3.15 -6.30
N LEU A 292 -15.00 -4.21 -6.43
CA LEU A 292 -14.66 -5.54 -5.92
C LEU A 292 -13.44 -6.14 -6.63
N GLY A 293 -13.34 -5.96 -7.95
CA GLY A 293 -12.19 -6.41 -8.73
C GLY A 293 -10.89 -5.75 -8.29
N LEU A 294 -10.89 -4.43 -8.09
CA LEU A 294 -9.73 -3.68 -7.61
C LEU A 294 -9.38 -4.02 -6.16
N ALA A 295 -10.38 -4.19 -5.29
CA ALA A 295 -10.17 -4.65 -3.91
C ALA A 295 -9.51 -6.03 -3.90
N GLY A 296 -10.05 -6.97 -4.69
CA GLY A 296 -9.52 -8.31 -4.84
C GLY A 296 -8.09 -8.32 -5.36
N LEU A 297 -7.79 -7.53 -6.40
CA LEU A 297 -6.45 -7.39 -6.95
C LEU A 297 -5.47 -6.84 -5.89
N LEU A 298 -5.86 -5.79 -5.17
CA LEU A 298 -5.03 -5.17 -4.12
C LEU A 298 -4.77 -6.13 -2.95
N LEU A 299 -5.79 -6.87 -2.51
CA LEU A 299 -5.64 -7.88 -1.47
C LEU A 299 -4.76 -9.02 -1.96
N ALA A 300 -4.96 -9.50 -3.18
CA ALA A 300 -4.17 -10.56 -3.79
C ALA A 300 -2.68 -10.16 -3.89
N GLU A 301 -2.39 -8.93 -4.32
CA GLU A 301 -1.01 -8.40 -4.36
C GLU A 301 -0.36 -8.32 -2.98
N LYS A 302 -1.12 -7.98 -1.94
CA LYS A 302 -0.60 -7.76 -0.59
C LYS A 302 -0.54 -9.02 0.27
N LEU A 303 -1.45 -9.98 0.06
CA LEU A 303 -1.62 -11.14 0.95
C LEU A 303 -1.15 -12.47 0.34
N LEU A 304 -1.15 -12.62 -0.99
CA LEU A 304 -0.75 -13.89 -1.61
C LEU A 304 0.78 -14.04 -1.70
N PRO A 305 1.33 -15.25 -1.50
CA PRO A 305 2.77 -15.50 -1.61
C PRO A 305 3.33 -15.14 -3.00
N GLY A 306 2.52 -15.23 -4.06
CA GLY A 306 2.88 -14.86 -5.44
C GLY A 306 2.48 -13.45 -5.89
N GLY A 307 2.30 -12.48 -4.99
CA GLY A 307 1.73 -11.17 -5.35
C GLY A 307 2.50 -10.37 -6.41
N THR A 308 3.80 -10.61 -6.61
CA THR A 308 4.55 -10.03 -7.75
C THR A 308 4.03 -10.56 -9.09
N VAL A 309 3.69 -11.85 -9.15
CA VAL A 309 3.08 -12.47 -10.35
C VAL A 309 1.68 -11.91 -10.56
N VAL A 310 0.89 -11.78 -9.48
CA VAL A 310 -0.44 -11.16 -9.54
C VAL A 310 -0.37 -9.72 -10.07
N ALA A 311 0.55 -8.91 -9.55
CA ALA A 311 0.78 -7.55 -10.02
C ALA A 311 1.17 -7.52 -11.51
N CYS A 312 2.04 -8.45 -11.93
CA CYS A 312 2.48 -8.55 -13.32
C CYS A 312 1.32 -8.94 -14.27
N VAL A 313 0.56 -9.98 -13.93
CA VAL A 313 -0.59 -10.45 -14.72
C VAL A 313 -1.70 -9.39 -14.73
N GLY A 314 -1.98 -8.78 -13.58
CA GLY A 314 -2.92 -7.67 -13.46
C GLY A 314 -2.50 -6.47 -14.32
N GLY A 315 -1.20 -6.13 -14.33
CA GLY A 315 -0.66 -5.09 -15.20
C GLY A 315 -0.81 -5.38 -16.68
N LEU A 316 -0.52 -6.62 -17.10
CA LEU A 316 -0.75 -7.05 -18.48
C LEU A 316 -2.22 -6.90 -18.88
N GLY A 317 -3.14 -7.36 -18.01
CA GLY A 317 -4.58 -7.22 -18.24
C GLY A 317 -5.03 -5.77 -18.37
N LEU A 318 -4.55 -4.88 -17.50
CA LEU A 318 -4.87 -3.45 -17.55
C LEU A 318 -4.33 -2.77 -18.81
N VAL A 319 -3.10 -3.08 -19.23
CA VAL A 319 -2.53 -2.53 -20.46
C VAL A 319 -3.28 -3.06 -21.69
N ALA A 320 -3.58 -4.35 -21.74
CA ALA A 320 -4.33 -4.95 -22.85
C ALA A 320 -5.72 -4.33 -22.99
N TRP A 321 -6.44 -4.18 -21.88
CA TRP A 321 -7.76 -3.55 -21.88
C TRP A 321 -7.70 -2.05 -22.23
N GLY A 322 -6.72 -1.33 -21.66
CA GLY A 322 -6.54 0.09 -21.94
C GLY A 322 -6.14 0.38 -23.38
N THR A 323 -5.30 -0.48 -24.00
CA THR A 323 -4.93 -0.37 -25.41
C THR A 323 -6.10 -0.68 -26.34
N LEU A 324 -6.94 -1.67 -26.01
CA LEU A 324 -8.16 -1.97 -26.75
C LEU A 324 -9.16 -0.79 -26.72
N LEU A 325 -9.26 -0.08 -25.60
CA LEU A 325 -10.06 1.15 -25.52
C LEU A 325 -9.47 2.34 -26.30
N LEU A 326 -8.15 2.37 -26.49
CA LEU A 326 -7.46 3.43 -27.25
C LEU A 326 -7.59 3.24 -28.75
N PHE A 327 -7.60 1.98 -29.21
CA PHE A 327 -7.72 1.57 -30.60
C PHE A 327 -8.96 0.69 -30.78
N PRO A 328 -10.16 1.29 -30.73
CA PRO A 328 -11.42 0.55 -30.90
C PRO A 328 -11.56 -0.06 -32.30
#